data_AF-A0A2V7PU55-F1
#
_entry.id   AF-A0A2V7PU55-F1
#
_cell.length_a   1.000
_cell.length_b   1.000
_cell.length_c   1.000
_cell.angle_alpha   90.00
_cell.angle_beta   90.00
_cell.angle_gamma   90.00
#
_symmetry.space_group_name_H-M   'P 1'
#
loop_
_entity.id
_entity.type
_entity.pdbx_description
1 polymer ?
#
loop_
_entity_poly.entity_id
_entity_poly.type
_entity_poly.pdbx_seq_one_letter_code
_entity_poly.pdbx_strand_id
1 'polypeptide(L)'
;IYLQFGRAVAPGGYAWLFPKGVGVANVGLGLVALKADGRNARQYLDAWIARRYPEGAKAGYTVGGVIVHTTIKATYTDGALVAGDAAHMINPL
;
A
#
# COMPACT_ATOMS: atom_id res chain seq x y z
N ILE A 1 6.60 -12.49 -7.02
CA ILE A 1 6.19 -11.35 -6.17
C ILE A 1 7.04 -11.38 -4.91
N TYR A 2 7.48 -10.23 -4.40
CA TYR A 2 8.16 -10.12 -3.10
C TYR A 2 7.33 -9.26 -2.16
N LEU A 3 7.08 -9.77 -0.96
CA LEU A 3 6.40 -9.08 0.13
C LEU A 3 7.31 -9.08 1.36
N GLN A 4 7.41 -7.95 2.05
CA GLN A 4 8.14 -7.85 3.31
C GLN A 4 7.24 -7.29 4.41
N PHE A 5 7.06 -8.09 5.45
CA PHE A 5 6.34 -7.72 6.66
C PHE A 5 7.32 -7.23 7.72
N GLY A 6 6.86 -6.31 8.57
CA GLY A 6 7.63 -5.88 9.73
C GLY A 6 7.28 -4.47 10.16
N ARG A 7 7.10 -4.26 11.48
CA ARG A 7 6.73 -2.96 12.05
C ARG A 7 7.74 -1.86 11.74
N ALA A 8 9.03 -2.19 11.62
CA ALA A 8 10.07 -1.22 11.26
C ALA A 8 10.03 -0.80 9.78
N VAL A 9 9.40 -1.61 8.92
CA VAL A 9 9.31 -1.40 7.47
C VAL A 9 7.97 -0.77 7.09
N ALA A 10 6.87 -1.37 7.53
CA ALA A 10 5.51 -0.95 7.22
C ALA A 10 4.58 -1.28 8.39
N PRO A 11 4.47 -0.42 9.41
CA PRO A 11 3.66 -0.66 10.60
C PRO A 11 2.19 -0.97 10.24
N GLY A 12 1.73 -2.17 10.58
CA GLY A 12 0.35 -2.59 10.31
C GLY A 12 0.04 -2.92 8.85
N GLY A 13 1.05 -3.03 7.99
CA GLY A 13 0.91 -3.47 6.61
C GLY A 13 2.17 -4.19 6.13
N TYR A 14 2.56 -3.95 4.88
CA TYR A 14 3.70 -4.60 4.24
C TYR A 14 4.29 -3.73 3.12
N ALA A 15 5.57 -3.98 2.82
CA ALA A 15 6.21 -3.50 1.61
C ALA A 15 6.12 -4.55 0.50
N TRP A 16 6.11 -4.11 -0.75
CA TRP A 16 6.09 -4.98 -1.91
C TRP A 16 7.11 -4.56 -2.97
N LEU A 17 7.51 -5.55 -3.77
CA LEU A 17 8.20 -5.37 -5.04
C LEU A 17 7.55 -6.30 -6.06
N PHE A 18 6.92 -5.71 -7.07
CA PHE A 18 6.24 -6.40 -8.17
C PHE A 18 7.04 -6.16 -9.47
N PRO A 19 7.82 -7.15 -9.94
CA PRO A 19 8.60 -7.02 -11.17
C PRO A 19 7.71 -6.73 -12.37
N LYS A 20 8.16 -5.81 -13.23
CA LYS A 20 7.53 -5.49 -14.52
C LYS A 20 8.42 -5.84 -15.73
N GLY A 21 9.68 -6.17 -15.49
CA GLY A 21 10.68 -6.51 -16.50
C GLY A 21 12.08 -6.56 -15.89
N VAL A 22 13.10 -6.75 -16.73
CA VAL A 22 14.49 -6.75 -16.28
C VAL A 22 14.85 -5.37 -15.72
N GLY A 23 15.25 -5.32 -14.44
CA GLY A 23 15.64 -4.08 -13.76
C GLY A 23 14.50 -3.11 -13.45
N VAL A 24 13.23 -3.48 -13.67
CA VAL A 24 12.07 -2.59 -13.47
C VAL A 24 11.01 -3.27 -12.61
N ALA A 25 10.54 -2.58 -11.57
CA ALA A 25 9.49 -3.07 -10.68
C ALA A 25 8.61 -1.93 -10.16
N ASN A 26 7.37 -2.24 -9.83
CA ASN A 26 6.55 -1.41 -8.95
C ASN A 26 6.97 -1.70 -7.51
N VAL A 27 7.44 -0.68 -6.81
CA VAL A 27 7.98 -0.76 -5.45
C VAL A 27 7.15 0.15 -4.56
N GLY A 28 6.64 -0.37 -3.45
CA GLY A 28 5.80 0.42 -2.55
C GLY A 28 5.60 -0.23 -1.20
N LEU A 29 4.87 0.46 -0.33
CA LEU A 29 4.40 -0.10 0.94
C LEU A 29 3.07 0.53 1.34
N GLY A 30 2.31 -0.21 2.15
CA GLY A 30 1.10 0.25 2.81
C GLY A 30 1.29 0.13 4.31
N LEU A 31 0.84 1.13 5.06
CA LEU A 31 0.92 1.14 6.53
C LEU A 31 -0.37 1.69 7.13
N VAL A 32 -0.62 1.33 8.39
CA VAL A 32 -1.67 1.95 9.20
C VAL A 32 -1.07 3.14 9.92
N ALA A 33 -1.47 4.35 9.54
CA ALA A 33 -0.87 5.59 10.05
C ALA A 33 -0.91 5.69 11.59
N LEU A 34 -2.00 5.19 12.21
CA LEU A 34 -2.14 5.13 13.67
C LEU A 34 -1.11 4.22 14.37
N LYS A 35 -0.43 3.34 13.64
CA LYS A 35 0.60 2.44 14.17
C LYS A 35 2.03 2.93 13.89
N ALA A 36 2.18 4.04 13.16
CA ALA A 36 3.48 4.63 12.83
C ALA A 36 4.10 5.40 14.01
N ASP A 37 5.38 5.75 13.89
CA ASP A 37 6.15 6.50 14.89
C ASP A 37 6.27 8.00 14.57
N GLY A 38 5.26 8.56 13.91
CA GLY A 38 5.24 9.95 13.43
C GLY A 38 5.75 10.12 11.99
N ARG A 39 6.40 9.10 11.42
CA ARG A 39 6.74 9.07 9.99
C ARG A 39 5.52 8.80 9.12
N ASN A 40 5.47 9.44 7.95
CA ASN A 40 4.48 9.15 6.91
C ASN A 40 4.93 7.98 6.01
N ALA A 41 4.00 7.43 5.21
CA ALA A 41 4.27 6.29 4.32
C ALA A 41 5.44 6.52 3.35
N ARG A 42 5.61 7.74 2.85
CA ARG A 42 6.73 8.09 1.97
C ARG A 42 8.07 7.98 2.69
N GLN A 43 8.18 8.47 3.93
CA GLN A 43 9.41 8.38 4.72
C GLN A 43 9.81 6.92 4.99
N TYR A 44 8.83 6.05 5.27
CA TYR A 44 9.09 4.60 5.37
C TYR A 44 9.57 4.02 4.04
N LEU A 45 8.94 4.41 2.92
CA LEU A 45 9.26 3.88 1.59
C LEU A 45 10.67 4.31 1.16
N ASP A 46 10.99 5.60 1.27
CA ASP A 46 12.29 6.14 0.90
C ASP A 46 13.40 5.49 1.76
N ALA A 47 13.19 5.31 3.07
CA ALA A 47 14.15 4.62 3.94
C ALA A 47 14.32 3.13 3.57
N TRP A 48 13.23 2.46 3.22
CA TRP A 48 13.26 1.05 2.83
C TRP A 48 13.98 0.84 1.49
N ILE A 49 13.71 1.70 0.49
CA ILE A 49 14.38 1.69 -0.81
C ILE A 49 15.87 2.01 -0.65
N ALA A 50 16.22 3.08 0.07
CA ALA A 50 17.63 3.49 0.25
C ALA A 50 18.50 2.37 0.85
N ARG A 51 17.95 1.58 1.78
CA ARG A 51 18.66 0.44 2.38
C ARG A 51 18.80 -0.76 1.43
N ARG A 52 17.81 -1.02 0.58
CA ARG A 52 17.70 -2.27 -0.19
C ARG A 52 18.19 -2.13 -1.63
N TYR A 53 18.02 -0.94 -2.21
CA TYR A 53 18.28 -0.60 -3.60
C TYR A 53 18.93 0.80 -3.70
N PRO A 54 20.12 1.01 -3.10
CA PRO A 54 20.76 2.33 -3.06
C PRO A 54 21.03 2.93 -4.45
N GLU A 55 21.30 2.08 -5.45
CA GLU A 55 21.54 2.47 -6.85
C GLU A 55 20.26 2.51 -7.71
N GLY A 56 19.09 2.34 -7.09
CA GLY A 56 17.81 2.33 -7.79
C GLY A 56 17.36 3.73 -8.21
N ALA A 57 16.86 3.86 -9.44
CA ALA A 57 16.27 5.11 -9.93
C ALA A 57 14.73 5.08 -9.86
N LYS A 58 14.13 6.20 -9.42
CA LYS A 58 12.67 6.37 -9.39
C LYS A 58 12.17 6.86 -10.75
N ALA A 59 11.50 6.00 -11.50
CA ALA A 59 10.90 6.36 -12.80
C ALA A 59 9.55 7.10 -12.68
N GLY A 60 8.86 6.95 -11.54
CA GLY A 60 7.56 7.58 -11.28
C GLY A 60 7.17 7.43 -9.82
N TYR A 61 6.17 8.18 -9.39
CA TYR A 61 5.70 8.18 -8.00
C TYR A 61 4.20 8.40 -7.93
N THR A 62 3.53 7.65 -7.07
CA THR A 62 2.09 7.74 -6.82
C THR A 62 1.83 7.50 -5.34
N VAL A 63 0.83 8.18 -4.80
CA VAL A 63 0.32 7.97 -3.44
C VAL A 63 -1.15 7.59 -3.51
N GLY A 64 -1.62 6.82 -2.55
CA GLY A 64 -3.01 6.41 -2.46
C GLY A 64 -3.37 5.98 -1.04
N GLY A 65 -4.66 5.92 -0.76
CA GLY A 65 -5.22 5.30 0.43
C GLY A 65 -5.87 3.98 0.06
N VAL A 66 -5.90 3.04 1.01
CA VAL A 66 -6.66 1.78 0.88
C VAL A 66 -7.55 1.63 2.10
N ILE A 67 -8.75 1.10 1.90
CA ILE A 67 -9.70 0.85 2.98
C ILE A 67 -9.50 -0.59 3.44
N VAL A 68 -8.97 -0.75 4.65
CA VAL A 68 -8.79 -2.07 5.29
C VAL A 68 -9.91 -2.24 6.32
N HIS A 69 -11.10 -2.52 5.81
CA HIS A 69 -12.31 -2.74 6.62
C HIS A 69 -13.22 -3.73 5.89
N THR A 70 -14.19 -4.31 6.60
CA THR A 70 -15.24 -5.11 5.96
C THR A 70 -16.09 -4.25 5.00
N THR A 71 -16.56 -4.90 3.93
CA THR A 71 -17.56 -4.38 2.99
C THR A 71 -18.72 -3.74 3.75
N ILE A 72 -19.22 -2.60 3.29
CA ILE A 72 -20.38 -1.94 3.92
C ILE A 72 -21.61 -2.86 3.88
N LYS A 73 -22.48 -2.74 4.87
CA LYS A 73 -23.61 -3.68 5.06
C LYS A 73 -24.63 -3.69 3.92
N ALA A 74 -24.89 -2.52 3.33
CA ALA A 74 -25.80 -2.37 2.21
C ALA A 74 -25.07 -1.64 1.08
N THR A 75 -24.82 -2.33 -0.02
CA THR A 75 -24.10 -1.80 -1.19
C THR A 75 -25.03 -1.23 -2.25
N TYR A 76 -26.35 -1.31 -2.04
CA TYR A 76 -27.34 -0.81 -2.98
C TYR A 76 -28.61 -0.31 -2.27
N THR A 77 -29.38 0.50 -2.98
CA THR A 77 -30.72 0.97 -2.63
C THR A 77 -31.51 1.22 -3.92
N ASP A 78 -32.74 1.70 -3.83
CA ASP A 78 -33.57 1.97 -5.01
C ASP A 78 -32.92 3.02 -5.90
N GLY A 79 -32.52 2.60 -7.11
CA GLY A 79 -31.88 3.47 -8.10
C GLY A 79 -30.40 3.76 -7.87
N ALA A 80 -29.73 3.13 -6.90
CA ALA A 80 -28.30 3.36 -6.66
C ALA A 80 -27.54 2.12 -6.18
N LEU A 81 -26.28 2.01 -6.58
CA LEU A 81 -25.35 0.97 -6.17
C LEU A 81 -23.96 1.57 -5.97
N VAL A 82 -23.28 1.15 -4.90
CA VAL A 82 -21.87 1.44 -4.65
C VAL A 82 -21.05 0.16 -4.76
N ALA A 83 -19.86 0.27 -5.34
CA ALA A 83 -18.97 -0.86 -5.60
C ALA A 83 -17.51 -0.43 -5.45
N GLY A 84 -16.61 -1.42 -5.44
CA GLY A 84 -15.18 -1.19 -5.31
C GLY A 84 -14.81 -0.52 -3.99
N ASP A 85 -13.87 0.42 -4.03
CA ASP A 85 -13.40 1.15 -2.85
C ASP A 85 -14.53 1.87 -2.11
N ALA A 86 -15.49 2.46 -2.83
CA ALA A 86 -16.65 3.13 -2.23
C ALA A 86 -17.53 2.20 -1.38
N ALA A 87 -17.49 0.89 -1.65
CA ALA A 87 -18.21 -0.13 -0.89
C ALA A 87 -17.32 -0.94 0.06
N HIS A 88 -16.05 -0.57 0.21
CA HIS A 88 -15.03 -1.29 0.98
C HIS A 88 -14.81 -2.74 0.50
N MET A 89 -14.81 -2.96 -0.83
CA MET A 89 -14.64 -4.31 -1.41
C MET A 89 -13.17 -4.75 -1.56
N ILE A 90 -12.23 -4.03 -0.95
CA ILE A 90 -10.82 -4.43 -0.90
C ILE A 90 -10.68 -5.66 0.00
N ASN A 91 -9.87 -6.63 -0.40
CA ASN A 91 -9.50 -7.75 0.48
C ASN A 91 -8.66 -7.21 1.66
N PRO A 92 -9.10 -7.37 2.93
CA PRO A 92 -8.37 -6.85 4.08
C PRO A 92 -7.11 -7.66 4.43
N LEU A 93 -6.79 -8.75 3.72
CA LEU A 93 -5.67 -9.67 3.98
C LEU A 93 -4.87 -10.05 2.73
#